data_AF-A0A326GHS7-F1
#
_entry.id   AF-A0A326GHS7-F1
#
_cell.length_a   1.000
_cell.length_b   1.000
_cell.length_c   1.000
_cell.angle_alpha   90.00
_cell.angle_beta   90.00
_cell.angle_gamma   90.00
#
_symmetry.space_group_name_H-M   'P 1'
#
loop_
_entity.id
_entity.type
_entity.pdbx_description
1 polymer ?
#
loop_
_entity_poly.entity_id
_entity_poly.type
_entity_poly.pdbx_seq_one_letter_code
_entity_poly.pdbx_strand_id
1 'polypeptide(L)' 'MASTISTEAEDWPGPRLRHVDIAQRLAERRAALGNPELPRNAGSNRTDSKRALLAAIEAAGGRW' A
#
# COMPACT_ATOMS: atom_id res chain seq x y z
N MET A 1 -17.28 15.79 10.11
CA MET A 1 -15.83 15.54 10.11
C MET A 1 -15.28 16.07 8.78
N ALA A 2 -14.79 17.31 8.75
CA ALA A 2 -14.22 17.87 7.53
C ALA A 2 -12.82 17.28 7.30
N SER A 3 -12.58 16.71 6.12
CA SER A 3 -11.28 16.18 5.75
C SER A 3 -10.32 17.34 5.48
N THR A 4 -9.29 17.49 6.32
CA THR A 4 -8.17 18.41 6.10
C THR A 4 -7.18 17.78 5.12
N ILE A 5 -7.54 17.69 3.84
CA ILE A 5 -6.52 17.44 2.82
C ILE A 5 -5.77 18.76 2.64
N SER A 6 -4.55 18.83 3.16
CA SER A 6 -3.67 19.96 2.93
C SER A 6 -3.38 20.05 1.43
N THR A 7 -3.71 21.18 0.82
CA THR A 7 -3.42 21.47 -0.59
C THR A 7 -2.06 22.14 -0.77
N GLU A 8 -1.36 22.42 0.32
CA GLU A 8 -0.01 22.97 0.26
C GLU A 8 0.94 21.91 -0.28
N ALA A 9 1.62 22.23 -1.37
CA ALA A 9 2.71 21.42 -1.87
C ALA A 9 3.85 21.50 -0.85
N GLU A 10 3.87 20.56 0.11
CA GLU A 10 4.98 20.38 1.03
C GLU A 10 6.31 20.37 0.26
N ASP A 11 7.31 21.07 0.79
CA ASP A 11 8.65 21.24 0.21
C ASP A 11 9.46 19.94 0.27
N TRP A 12 8.92 18.91 -0.39
CA TRP A 12 9.55 17.61 -0.50
C TRP A 12 10.72 17.69 -1.49
N PRO A 13 11.97 17.43 -1.04
CA PRO A 13 13.16 17.55 -1.88
C PRO A 13 13.35 16.33 -2.80
N GLY A 14 12.56 15.27 -2.60
CA GLY A 14 12.68 14.03 -3.37
C GLY A 14 11.94 14.07 -4.71
N PRO A 15 12.18 13.05 -5.55
CA PRO A 15 11.54 12.95 -6.86
C PRO A 15 10.02 12.82 -6.71
N ARG A 16 9.29 13.65 -7.47
CA ARG A 16 7.83 13.54 -7.64
C ARG A 16 7.56 12.80 -8.94
N LEU A 17 6.76 11.75 -8.87
CA LEU A 17 6.32 10.99 -10.02
C LEU A 17 4.80 11.09 -10.12
N ARG A 18 4.28 11.27 -11.34
CA ARG A 18 2.85 11.19 -11.53
C ARG A 18 2.44 9.73 -11.39
N HIS A 19 1.23 9.50 -10.89
CA HIS A 19 0.70 8.15 -10.72
C HIS A 19 0.73 7.35 -12.03
N VAL A 20 0.45 8.00 -13.16
CA VAL A 20 0.51 7.39 -14.51
C VAL A 20 1.92 6.90 -14.87
N ASP A 21 2.96 7.65 -14.51
CA ASP A 21 4.34 7.30 -14.83
C ASP A 21 4.79 6.09 -14.00
N ILE A 22 4.34 5.98 -12.75
CA ILE A 22 4.58 4.80 -11.90
C ILE A 22 3.84 3.58 -12.46
N ALA A 23 2.57 3.73 -12.85
CA ALA A 23 1.76 2.63 -13.36
C ALA A 23 2.38 2.00 -14.62
N GLN A 24 2.85 2.82 -15.56
CA GLN A 24 3.51 2.35 -16.77
C GLN A 24 4.80 1.58 -16.45
N ARG A 25 5.66 2.13 -15.58
CA ARG A 25 6.91 1.46 -15.15
C ARG A 25 6.64 0.12 -14.47
N LEU A 26 5.58 0.03 -13.67
CA LEU A 26 5.18 -1.23 -13.03
C LEU A 26 4.74 -2.28 -14.06
N ALA A 27 3.97 -1.88 -15.08
CA ALA A 27 3.54 -2.78 -16.14
C ALA A 27 4.73 -3.35 -16.94
N GLU A 28 5.67 -2.48 -17.33
CA GLU A 28 6.90 -2.87 -18.03
C GLU A 28 7.72 -3.86 -17.20
N ARG A 29 7.88 -3.60 -15.90
CA ARG A 29 8.61 -4.50 -14.99
C ARG A 29 7.92 -5.84 -14.79
N ARG A 30 6.58 -5.85 -14.66
CA ARG A 30 5.82 -7.11 -14.56
C ARG A 30 5.96 -7.94 -15.82
N ALA A 31 5.88 -7.34 -17.00
CA ALA A 31 6.07 -8.04 -18.27
C ALA A 31 7.49 -8.62 -18.39
N ALA A 32 8.52 -7.83 -18.06
CA ALA A 32 9.92 -8.27 -18.13
C ALA A 32 10.24 -9.42 -17.15
N LEU A 33 9.56 -9.47 -16.00
CA LEU A 33 9.80 -10.49 -14.98
C LEU A 33 8.81 -11.68 -15.04
N GLY A 34 7.88 -11.68 -15.99
CA GLY A 34 6.85 -12.73 -16.09
C GLY A 34 5.81 -12.69 -14.97
N ASN A 35 5.62 -11.52 -14.35
CA ASN A 35 4.68 -11.26 -13.25
C ASN A 35 4.76 -12.34 -12.13
N PRO A 36 5.90 -12.47 -11.46
CA PRO A 36 6.09 -13.51 -10.46
C PRO A 36 5.11 -13.32 -9.29
N GLU A 37 4.62 -14.43 -8.73
CA GLU A 37 3.88 -14.40 -7.47
C GLU A 37 4.84 -13.93 -6.37
N LEU A 38 4.57 -12.76 -5.80
CA LEU A 38 5.42 -12.21 -4.76
C LEU A 38 5.05 -12.84 -3.42
N PRO A 39 6.01 -13.35 -2.65
CA PRO A 39 5.72 -13.88 -1.32
C PRO A 39 5.13 -12.76 -0.46
N ARG A 40 3.97 -13.03 0.15
CA ARG A 40 3.40 -12.10 1.13
C ARG A 40 4.24 -12.15 2.40
N ASN A 41 4.47 -10.98 3.00
CA ASN A 41 5.11 -10.91 4.31
C ASN A 41 4.27 -11.72 5.31
N ALA A 42 4.93 -12.58 6.11
CA ALA A 42 4.27 -13.41 7.12
C ALA A 42 3.57 -12.59 8.22
N GLY A 43 3.90 -11.30 8.35
CA GLY A 43 3.22 -10.40 9.29
C GLY A 43 3.56 -10.68 10.75
N SER A 44 4.71 -11.28 11.05
CA SER A 44 5.08 -11.71 12.41
C SER A 44 5.28 -10.56 13.40
N ASN A 45 5.63 -9.36 12.92
CA ASN A 45 5.92 -8.18 13.75
C ASN A 45 4.72 -7.22 13.82
N ARG A 46 3.51 -7.73 14.02
CA ARG A 46 2.31 -6.90 14.21
C ARG A 46 2.30 -6.26 15.60
N THR A 47 1.81 -5.03 15.69
CA THR A 47 1.47 -4.42 16.99
C THR A 47 0.16 -5.02 17.53
N ASP A 48 -0.12 -4.83 18.82
CA ASP A 48 -1.40 -5.26 19.43
C ASP A 48 -2.61 -4.64 18.73
N SER A 49 -2.55 -3.35 18.43
CA SER A 49 -3.59 -2.64 17.70
C SER A 49 -3.87 -3.27 16.32
N LYS A 50 -2.82 -3.67 15.60
CA LYS A 50 -2.97 -4.34 14.30
C LYS A 50 -3.59 -5.72 14.45
N ARG A 51 -3.21 -6.50 15.46
CA ARG A 51 -3.82 -7.82 15.74
C ARG A 51 -5.32 -7.70 16.05
N ALA A 52 -5.68 -6.76 16.93
CA ALA A 52 -7.07 -6.53 17.31
C ALA A 52 -7.93 -6.13 16.09
N LEU A 53 -7.42 -5.24 15.23
CA LEU A 53 -8.10 -4.87 14.00
C LEU A 53 -8.31 -6.07 13.07
N LEU A 54 -7.28 -6.90 12.87
CA LEU A 54 -7.39 -8.07 12.00
C LEU A 54 -8.38 -9.10 12.53
N ALA A 55 -8.41 -9.33 13.85
CA ALA A 55 -9.40 -10.21 14.48
C ALA A 55 -10.83 -9.69 14.31
N ALA A 56 -11.04 -8.36 14.41
CA ALA A 56 -12.35 -7.76 14.16
C ALA A 56 -12.80 -7.90 12.69
N ILE A 57 -11.86 -7.76 11.73
CA ILE A 57 -12.14 -7.99 10.31
C ILE A 57 -12.54 -9.45 10.06
N GLU A 58 -11.83 -10.40 10.67
CA GLU A 58 -12.14 -11.83 10.56
C GLU A 58 -13.50 -12.17 11.16
N ALA A 59 -13.81 -11.62 12.34
CA ALA A 59 -15.12 -11.77 12.98
C ALA A 59 -16.27 -11.20 12.13
N ALA A 60 -16.00 -10.18 11.31
CA ALA A 60 -16.94 -9.61 10.35
C ALA A 60 -17.00 -10.39 9.02
N GLY A 61 -16.27 -11.50 8.87
CA GLY A 61 -16.23 -12.33 7.66
C GLY A 61 -15.25 -11.84 6.58
N GLY A 62 -14.40 -10.86 6.88
CA GLY A 62 -13.34 -10.41 5.99
C GLY A 62 -12.12 -11.33 6.02
N ARG A 63 -11.32 -11.31 4.96
CA ARG A 63 -10.01 -11.99 4.89
C ARG A 63 -8.91 -10.98 4.57
N TRP A 64 -7.81 -11.02 5.32
CA TRP A 64 -6.68 -10.10 5.18
C TRP A 64 -5.32 -10.81 5.14
#